data_AF-A0A535GYM2-F1
#
_entry.id   AF-A0A535GYM2-F1
#
_cell.length_a   1.000
_cell.length_b   1.000
_cell.length_c   1.000
_cell.angle_alpha   90.00
_cell.angle_beta   90.00
_cell.angle_gamma   90.00
#
_symmetry.space_group_name_H-M   'P 1'
#
loop_
_entity.id
_entity.type
_entity.pdbx_description
1 polymer ?
#
loop_
_entity_poly.entity_id
_entity_poly.type
_entity_poly.pdbx_seq_one_letter_code
_entity_poly.pdbx_strand_id
1 'polypeptide(L)' 'TVGAALRTRPHVKPMIISLGHRISLETSIHYVLASCKGYRLPEPTRQADKLSKDKTYKEPQMYEPRRPQGLSEPELW' A
#
# COMPACT_ATOMS: atom_id res chain seq x y z
N THR A 1 -21.78 -12.74 -8.73
CA THR A 1 -20.95 -11.74 -9.46
C THR A 1 -19.52 -11.81 -8.98
N VAL A 2 -18.54 -11.80 -9.88
CA VAL A 2 -17.11 -11.93 -9.53
C VAL A 2 -16.36 -10.59 -9.46
N GLY A 3 -16.94 -9.53 -10.04
CA GLY A 3 -16.36 -8.19 -10.06
C GLY A 3 -17.26 -7.19 -10.77
N ALA A 4 -16.80 -5.94 -10.90
CA ALA A 4 -17.53 -4.85 -11.55
C ALA A 4 -16.60 -3.94 -12.37
N ALA A 5 -17.11 -3.43 -13.50
CA ALA A 5 -16.47 -2.34 -14.23
C ALA A 5 -16.94 -1.00 -13.65
N LEU A 6 -16.06 -0.29 -12.96
CA LEU A 6 -16.36 0.92 -12.21
C LEU A 6 -15.73 2.15 -12.88
N ARG A 7 -16.56 3.16 -13.19
CA ARG A 7 -16.08 4.45 -13.70
C ARG A 7 -15.86 5.40 -12.52
N THR A 8 -14.61 5.64 -12.16
CA THR A 8 -14.20 6.53 -11.07
C THR A 8 -13.99 7.98 -11.53
N ARG A 9 -13.81 8.21 -12.83
CA ARG A 9 -13.66 9.54 -13.44
C ARG A 9 -14.40 9.62 -14.78
N PRO A 10 -15.10 10.74 -15.08
CA PRO A 10 -15.72 10.98 -16.38
C PRO A 10 -14.69 10.91 -17.52
N HIS A 11 -15.12 10.42 -18.68
CA HIS A 11 -14.32 10.37 -19.94
C HIS A 11 -13.00 9.59 -19.88
N VAL A 12 -12.74 8.82 -18.82
CA VAL A 12 -11.58 7.94 -18.70
C VAL A 12 -12.01 6.47 -18.74
N LYS A 13 -11.13 5.56 -19.16
CA LYS A 13 -11.36 4.11 -19.13
C LYS A 13 -11.81 3.66 -17.72
N PRO A 14 -12.85 2.81 -17.60
CA PRO A 14 -13.26 2.27 -16.30
C PRO A 14 -12.18 1.38 -15.68
N MET A 15 -12.26 1.15 -14.37
CA MET A 15 -11.44 0.18 -13.64
C MET A 15 -12.21 -1.11 -13.42
N ILE A 16 -11.52 -2.25 -13.39
CA ILE A 16 -12.12 -3.52 -12.99
C ILE A 16 -11.86 -3.72 -11.50
N ILE A 17 -12.93 -3.91 -10.73
CA ILE A 17 -12.87 -4.16 -9.29
C ILE A 17 -13.31 -5.59 -9.03
N SER A 18 -12.48 -6.34 -8.33
CA SER A 18 -12.82 -7.63 -7.75
C SER A 18 -12.85 -7.53 -6.24
N LEU A 19 -13.59 -8.42 -5.60
CA LEU A 19 -13.54 -8.60 -4.15
C LEU A 19 -12.22 -9.25 -3.72
N GLY A 20 -11.76 -8.89 -2.52
CA GLY A 20 -10.62 -9.52 -1.84
C GLY A 20 -11.06 -10.54 -0.78
N HIS A 21 -10.20 -10.82 0.20
CA HIS A 21 -10.55 -11.69 1.33
C HIS A 21 -11.41 -10.94 2.36
N ARG A 22 -12.45 -11.61 2.89
CA ARG A 22 -13.34 -11.09 3.96
C ARG A 22 -14.03 -9.75 3.66
N ILE A 23 -14.28 -9.46 2.39
CA ILE A 23 -14.98 -8.25 1.98
C ILE A 23 -15.99 -8.58 0.87
N SER A 24 -17.16 -7.97 0.92
CA SER A 24 -18.13 -8.09 -0.17
C SER A 24 -17.70 -7.25 -1.38
N LEU A 25 -18.25 -7.54 -2.56
CA LEU A 25 -18.03 -6.71 -3.74
C LEU A 25 -18.56 -5.29 -3.55
N GLU A 26 -19.72 -5.12 -2.92
CA GLU A 26 -20.32 -3.82 -2.63
C GLU A 26 -19.43 -2.96 -1.74
N THR A 27 -18.94 -3.54 -0.63
CA THR A 27 -18.03 -2.87 0.30
C THR A 27 -16.70 -2.52 -0.40
N SER A 28 -16.21 -3.39 -1.28
CA SER A 28 -14.99 -3.13 -2.06
C SER A 28 -15.17 -1.92 -2.99
N ILE A 29 -16.30 -1.84 -3.71
CA ILE A 29 -16.64 -0.70 -4.58
C ILE A 29 -16.75 0.58 -3.76
N HIS A 30 -17.39 0.53 -2.60
CA HIS A 30 -17.52 1.66 -1.68
C HIS A 30 -16.15 2.23 -1.29
N TYR A 31 -15.22 1.39 -0.83
CA TYR A 31 -13.87 1.84 -0.46
C TYR A 31 -13.08 2.40 -1.64
N VAL A 32 -13.22 1.79 -2.83
CA VAL A 32 -12.56 2.29 -4.05
C VAL A 32 -13.05 3.69 -4.39
N LEU A 33 -14.37 3.93 -4.41
CA LEU A 33 -14.94 5.25 -4.69
C LEU A 33 -14.54 6.28 -3.64
N ALA A 34 -14.60 5.93 -2.35
CA ALA A 34 -14.20 6.80 -1.25
C ALA A 34 -12.70 7.17 -1.28
N SER A 35 -11.87 6.30 -1.85
CA SER A 35 -10.42 6.50 -1.97
C SER A 35 -10.02 7.26 -3.24
N CYS A 36 -10.95 7.53 -4.16
CA CYS A 36 -10.68 8.27 -5.39
C CYS A 36 -10.80 9.78 -5.17
N LYS A 37 -9.70 10.52 -5.34
CA LYS A 37 -9.64 11.99 -5.16
C LYS A 37 -9.46 12.72 -6.50
N GLY A 38 -10.40 12.54 -7.44
CA GLY A 38 -10.37 13.18 -8.76
C GLY A 38 -9.47 12.51 -9.81
N TYR A 39 -8.80 11.42 -9.46
CA TYR A 39 -8.02 10.58 -10.37
C TYR A 39 -8.78 9.30 -10.73
N ARG A 40 -8.34 8.63 -11.82
CA ARG A 40 -8.85 7.31 -12.19
C ARG A 40 -8.49 6.27 -11.13
N LEU A 41 -7.21 6.19 -10.73
CA LEU A 41 -6.73 5.23 -9.74
C LEU A 41 -7.04 5.72 -8.30
N PRO A 42 -7.33 4.82 -7.36
CA PRO A 42 -7.47 5.15 -5.94
C PRO A 42 -6.17 5.71 -5.38
N GLU A 43 -6.28 6.58 -4.37
CA GLU A 43 -5.13 7.24 -3.79
C GLU A 43 -4.04 6.26 -3.28
N PRO A 44 -4.37 5.14 -2.60
CA PRO A 44 -3.35 4.18 -2.15
C PRO A 44 -2.54 3.59 -3.31
N THR A 45 -3.19 3.15 -4.38
CA THR A 45 -2.51 2.56 -5.55
C THR A 45 -1.71 3.61 -6.30
N ARG A 46 -2.22 4.85 -6.39
CA ARG A 46 -1.51 5.96 -7.04
C ARG A 46 -0.22 6.32 -6.30
N GLN A 47 -0.25 6.34 -4.96
CA GLN A 47 0.93 6.58 -4.14
C GLN A 47 1.90 5.41 -4.21
N ALA A 48 1.41 4.17 -4.17
CA ALA A 48 2.25 2.99 -4.34
C ALA A 48 2.99 2.98 -5.69
N ASP A 49 2.31 3.30 -6.80
CA ASP A 49 2.94 3.42 -8.12
C ASP A 49 3.99 4.55 -8.17
N LYS A 50 3.71 5.68 -7.52
CA LYS A 50 4.68 6.79 -7.41
C LYS A 50 5.93 6.37 -6.64
N LEU A 51 5.76 5.75 -5.47
CA LEU A 51 6.87 5.29 -4.62
C LEU A 51 7.68 4.17 -5.29
N SER A 52 7.03 3.24 -6.00
CA SER A 52 7.73 2.18 -6.72
C SER A 52 8.68 2.69 -7.81
N LYS A 53 8.45 3.91 -8.31
CA LYS A 53 9.30 4.57 -9.31
C LYS A 53 10.35 5.47 -8.68
N ASP A 54 10.24 5.72 -7.39
CA ASP A 54 11.18 6.54 -6.65
C ASP A 54 12.49 5.77 -6.42
N LYS A 55 13.56 6.20 -7.08
CA LYS A 55 14.89 5.59 -6.95
C LYS A 55 15.66 6.09 -5.74
N THR A 56 15.06 6.94 -4.91
CA THR A 56 15.72 7.53 -3.75
C THR A 56 15.63 6.66 -2.49
N TYR A 57 14.94 5.51 -2.54
CA TYR A 57 14.97 4.55 -1.44
C TYR A 57 16.41 4.17 -1.12
N LYS A 58 16.81 4.45 0.12
CA LYS A 58 18.03 3.95 0.71
C LYS A 58 17.63 2.94 1.77
N GLU A 59 18.37 1.84 1.83
CA GLU A 59 18.27 0.89 2.93
C GLU A 59 18.28 1.68 4.25
N PRO A 60 17.25 1.56 5.11
CA PRO A 60 17.31 2.18 6.42
C PRO A 60 18.55 1.61 7.11
N GLN A 61 19.40 2.49 7.62
CA GLN A 61 20.59 2.08 8.37
C GLN A 61 20.10 1.22 9.54
N MET A 62 20.34 -0.09 9.46
CA MET A 62 19.91 -1.04 10.48
C MET A 62 20.38 -0.54 11.83
N TYR A 63 19.50 -0.57 12.82
CA TYR A 63 19.87 -0.32 14.21
C TYR A 63 20.90 -1.38 14.60
N GLU A 64 22.19 -1.01 14.61
CA GLU A 64 23.18 -1.76 15.36
C GLU A 64 22.88 -1.52 16.84
N PRO A 65 22.52 -2.55 17.62
CA PRO A 65 22.41 -2.40 19.06
C PRO A 65 23.77 -1.90 19.56
N ARG A 66 23.78 -0.78 20.30
CA ARG A 66 25.02 -0.38 20.98
C ARG A 66 25.43 -1.55 21.85
N ARG A 67 26.60 -2.15 21.59
CA ARG A 67 27.19 -3.09 22.55
C ARG A 67 27.19 -2.38 23.90
N PRO A 68 26.56 -2.94 24.94
CA PRO A 68 26.63 -2.35 26.26
C PRO A 68 28.11 -2.24 26.65
N GLN A 69 28.60 -1.01 26.80
CA GLN A 69 29.97 -0.76 27.25
C GLN A 69 30.05 -1.16 28.72
N GLY A 70 30.66 -2.31 29.00
CA GLY A 70 30.93 -2.76 30.37
C GLY A 70 30.44 -4.17 30.72
N LEU A 71 29.80 -4.90 29.81
CA LEU A 71 29.54 -6.33 30.01
C LEU A 71 30.67 -7.14 29.38
N SER A 72 31.37 -7.94 30.19
CA SER A 72 32.29 -8.93 29.68
C SER A 72 31.48 -10.05 28.99
N GLU A 73 32.09 -10.72 28.01
CA GLU A 73 31.46 -11.76 27.19
C GLU A 73 30.77 -12.94 27.92
N PRO A 74 31.10 -13.36 29.17
CA PRO A 74 30.50 -14.56 29.73
C PRO A 74 29.00 -14.46 30.08
N GLU A 75 28.35 -13.29 29.96
CA GLU A 75 26.91 -13.12 30.24
C GLU A 75 26.00 -13.08 28.99
N LEU A 76 26.50 -13.42 27.79
CA LEU A 76 25.75 -13.29 26.52
C LEU A 76 25.11 -14.57 25.96
N TRP A 77 24.81 -15.60 26.76
CA TRP A 77 23.96 -16.74 26.34
C TRP A 77 23.17 -17.36 27.49
#